data_AF-A0A8G2BJF4-F1
#
_entry.id   AF-A0A8G2BJF4-F1
#
_cell.length_a   1.000
_cell.length_b   1.000
_cell.length_c   1.000
_cell.angle_alpha   90.00
_cell.angle_beta   90.00
_cell.angle_gamma   90.00
#
_symmetry.space_group_name_H-M   'P 1'
#
loop_
_entity.id
_entity.type
_entity.pdbx_description
1 polymer ?
#
loop_
_entity_poly.entity_id
_entity_poly.type
_entity_poly.pdbx_seq_one_letter_code
_entity_poly.pdbx_strand_id
1 'polypeptide(L)'
;MKPYVLQEWSGRGEFLGCEAFDTMPAVEKSLFLWIQMMASKGYELAPFPGGVVACKRDAWGRSQPEMMAIIEPQRPAVTGAAIPDWIRAPVGAPDDPNPVRGVVR
;
A
#
# COMPACT_ATOMS: atom_id res chain seq x y z
N MET A 1 -11.99 0.97 -19.72
CA MET A 1 -11.54 1.83 -18.60
C MET A 1 -10.58 1.01 -17.75
N LYS A 2 -9.51 1.60 -17.21
CA LYS A 2 -8.61 0.85 -16.31
C LYS A 2 -9.29 0.73 -14.94
N PRO A 3 -9.53 -0.47 -14.41
CA PRO A 3 -10.16 -0.63 -13.11
C PRO A 3 -9.28 -0.03 -12.00
N TYR A 4 -9.89 0.37 -10.88
CA TYR A 4 -9.23 0.89 -9.69
C TYR A 4 -9.30 -0.15 -8.58
N VAL A 5 -8.35 -0.13 -7.65
CA VAL A 5 -8.37 -0.96 -6.45
C VAL A 5 -8.34 -0.09 -5.21
N LEU A 6 -9.15 -0.45 -4.22
CA LEU A 6 -8.97 -0.02 -2.84
C LEU A 6 -8.14 -1.09 -2.14
N GLN A 7 -6.96 -0.74 -1.65
CA GLN A 7 -6.08 -1.64 -0.91
C GLN A 7 -6.06 -1.24 0.56
N GLU A 8 -6.18 -2.22 1.44
CA GLU A 8 -6.07 -2.07 2.89
C GLU A 8 -4.73 -2.62 3.38
N TRP A 9 -4.07 -1.83 4.22
CA TRP A 9 -2.75 -2.12 4.78
C TRP A 9 -2.76 -1.91 6.28
N SER A 10 -1.97 -2.67 7.03
CA SER A 10 -1.70 -2.39 8.44
C SER A 10 -0.76 -1.19 8.57
N GLY A 11 -0.75 -0.55 9.74
CA GLY A 11 0.18 0.53 10.08
C GLY A 11 1.66 0.10 10.08
N ARG A 12 1.92 -1.21 9.98
CA ARG A 12 3.26 -1.81 9.85
C ARG A 12 3.64 -2.11 8.39
N GLY A 13 2.76 -1.81 7.44
CA GLY A 13 2.99 -2.06 6.01
C GLY A 13 2.63 -3.48 5.55
N GLU A 14 1.82 -4.22 6.30
CA GLU A 14 1.34 -5.55 5.88
C GLU A 14 0.07 -5.41 5.05
N PHE A 15 -0.01 -6.14 3.93
CA PHE A 15 -1.22 -6.14 3.10
C PHE A 15 -2.35 -6.93 3.78
N LEU A 16 -3.53 -6.32 3.89
CA LEU A 16 -4.71 -6.90 4.55
C LEU A 16 -5.76 -7.38 3.55
N GLY A 17 -5.92 -6.67 2.43
CA GLY A 17 -6.90 -7.03 1.42
C GLY A 17 -7.04 -5.97 0.33
N CYS A 18 -7.77 -6.30 -0.74
CA CYS A 18 -8.13 -5.35 -1.76
C CYS A 18 -9.50 -5.64 -2.37
N GLU A 19 -10.16 -4.58 -2.83
CA GLU A 19 -11.41 -4.65 -3.59
C GLU A 19 -11.24 -3.88 -4.91
N ALA A 20 -11.72 -4.44 -6.01
CA ALA A 20 -11.61 -3.87 -7.35
C ALA A 20 -12.92 -3.19 -7.79
N PHE A 21 -12.78 -2.05 -8.48
CA PHE A 21 -13.89 -1.22 -8.91
C PHE A 21 -13.71 -0.80 -10.38
N ASP A 22 -14.79 -0.84 -11.14
CA ASP A 22 -14.77 -0.50 -12.57
C ASP A 22 -14.64 1.01 -12.84
N THR A 23 -14.95 1.85 -11.84
CA THR A 23 -15.02 3.30 -12.00
C THR A 23 -14.41 4.04 -10.80
N MET A 24 -13.86 5.24 -11.05
CA MET A 24 -13.32 6.09 -9.98
C MET A 24 -14.38 6.48 -8.93
N PRO A 25 -15.61 6.90 -9.31
CA PRO A 25 -16.62 7.27 -8.31
C PRO A 25 -17.01 6.10 -7.38
N ALA A 26 -16.97 4.85 -7.88
CA ALA A 26 -17.25 3.68 -7.05
C ALA A 26 -16.17 3.45 -5.99
N VAL A 27 -14.88 3.53 -6.37
CA VAL A 27 -13.78 3.36 -5.39
C VAL A 27 -13.71 4.52 -4.39
N GLU A 28 -14.00 5.75 -4.81
CA GLU A 28 -14.08 6.91 -3.91
C GLU A 28 -15.23 6.76 -2.90
N LYS A 29 -16.39 6.24 -3.33
CA LYS A 29 -17.51 5.95 -2.43
C LYS A 29 -17.13 4.87 -1.40
N SER A 30 -16.44 3.82 -1.82
CA SER A 30 -15.97 2.76 -0.90
C SER A 30 -14.92 3.28 0.08
N LEU A 31 -13.98 4.12 -0.37
CA LEU A 31 -13.03 4.80 0.51
C LEU A 31 -13.78 5.67 1.54
N PHE A 32 -14.79 6.43 1.12
CA PHE A 32 -15.60 7.23 2.03
C PHE A 32 -16.28 6.38 3.10
N LEU A 33 -16.86 5.24 2.74
CA LEU A 33 -17.46 4.31 3.72
C LEU A 33 -16.42 3.75 4.70
N TRP A 34 -15.22 3.41 4.21
CA TRP A 34 -14.11 2.95 5.05
C TRP A 34 -13.69 4.02 6.06
N ILE A 35 -13.56 5.28 5.63
CA ILE A 35 -13.29 6.45 6.49
C ILE A 35 -14.33 6.55 7.61
N GLN A 36 -15.62 6.48 7.27
CA GLN A 36 -16.70 6.54 8.27
C GLN A 36 -16.65 5.37 9.26
N MET A 37 -16.33 4.17 8.78
CA MET A 37 -16.14 2.99 9.64
C MET A 37 -14.96 3.17 10.61
N MET A 38 -13.84 3.73 10.16
CA MET A 38 -12.68 3.94 11.03
C MET A 38 -12.94 5.06 12.04
N ALA A 39 -13.57 6.15 11.62
CA ALA A 39 -14.00 7.20 12.54
C ALA A 39 -14.94 6.67 13.63
N SER A 40 -15.92 5.80 13.28
CA SER A 40 -16.85 5.22 14.27
C SER A 40 -16.18 4.26 15.27
N LYS A 41 -15.02 3.70 14.90
CA LYS A 41 -14.16 2.89 15.78
C LYS A 41 -13.21 3.73 16.65
N GLY A 42 -13.28 5.06 16.56
CA GLY A 42 -12.47 5.99 17.34
C GLY A 42 -11.06 6.20 16.82
N TYR A 43 -10.79 5.90 15.54
CA TYR A 43 -9.53 6.25 14.91
C TYR A 43 -9.50 7.73 14.51
N GLU A 44 -8.34 8.36 14.67
CA GLU A 44 -8.03 9.64 14.05
C GLU A 44 -7.63 9.40 12.59
N LEU A 45 -8.10 10.24 11.67
CA LEU A 45 -7.85 10.05 10.24
C LEU A 45 -6.89 11.13 9.73
N ALA A 46 -5.85 10.71 9.02
CA ALA A 46 -4.88 11.58 8.39
C ALA A 46 -4.84 11.34 6.88
N PRO A 47 -4.77 12.40 6.05
CA PRO A 47 -4.63 12.23 4.61
C PRO A 47 -3.29 11.59 4.26
N PHE A 48 -3.29 10.72 3.25
CA PHE A 48 -2.09 10.08 2.71
C PHE A 48 -2.10 10.18 1.18
N PRO A 49 -0.94 10.21 0.51
CA PRO A 49 -0.91 10.25 -0.96
C PRO A 49 -1.71 9.10 -1.58
N GLY A 50 -2.80 9.44 -2.27
CA GLY A 50 -3.71 8.45 -2.87
C GLY A 50 -4.62 7.71 -1.88
N GLY A 51 -4.71 8.12 -0.61
CA GLY A 51 -5.43 7.37 0.40
C GLY A 51 -5.62 8.08 1.75
N VAL A 52 -5.89 7.29 2.79
CA VAL A 52 -6.09 7.75 4.17
C VAL A 52 -5.44 6.77 5.14
N VAL A 53 -4.82 7.30 6.19
CA VAL A 53 -4.29 6.52 7.32
C VAL A 53 -5.21 6.72 8.53
N ALA A 54 -5.58 5.62 9.16
CA ALA A 54 -6.28 5.56 10.44
C ALA A 54 -5.26 5.34 11.57
N CYS A 55 -5.24 6.28 12.50
CA CYS A 55 -4.32 6.32 13.64
C CYS A 55 -5.06 6.12 14.95
N LYS A 56 -4.43 5.44 15.91
CA LYS A 56 -4.93 5.33 17.28
C LYS A 56 -3.99 6.06 18.23
N ARG A 57 -4.54 6.72 19.24
CA ARG A 57 -3.70 7.31 20.30
C ARG A 57 -3.12 6.23 21.19
N ASP A 58 -1.81 6.27 21.40
CA ASP A 58 -1.13 5.48 22.41
C ASP A 58 -1.37 6.05 23.83
N ALA A 59 -0.83 5.37 24.85
CA ALA A 59 -0.96 5.77 26.25
C ALA A 59 -0.32 7.15 26.56
N TRP A 60 0.54 7.66 25.67
CA TRP A 60 1.19 8.97 25.77
C TRP A 60 0.48 10.03 24.91
N GLY A 61 -0.67 9.70 24.32
CA GLY A 61 -1.46 10.60 23.50
C GLY A 61 -0.91 10.82 22.09
N ARG A 62 0.08 10.04 21.64
CA ARG A 62 0.63 10.13 20.29
C ARG A 62 -0.20 9.28 19.33
N SER A 63 -0.49 9.82 18.15
CA SER A 63 -1.23 9.12 17.10
C SER A 63 -0.29 8.13 16.39
N GLN A 64 -0.53 6.83 16.54
CA GLN A 64 0.20 5.75 15.88
C GLN A 64 -0.61 5.25 14.68
N PRO A 65 -0.01 5.09 13.50
CA PRO A 65 -0.71 4.51 12.36
C PRO A 65 -1.04 3.04 12.64
N GLU A 66 -2.30 2.67 12.49
CA GLU A 66 -2.78 1.30 12.73
C GLU A 66 -3.28 0.65 11.44
N MET A 67 -3.86 1.43 10.54
CA MET A 67 -4.36 0.95 9.26
C MET A 67 -4.31 2.04 8.20
N MET A 68 -4.27 1.66 6.94
CA MET A 68 -4.26 2.57 5.80
C MET A 68 -5.11 2.00 4.66
N ALA A 69 -5.84 2.87 3.98
CA ALA A 69 -6.56 2.56 2.75
C ALA A 69 -6.01 3.40 1.60
N ILE A 70 -5.60 2.77 0.50
CA ILE A 70 -5.01 3.42 -0.67
C ILE A 70 -5.84 3.10 -1.92
N ILE A 71 -6.12 4.11 -2.73
CA ILE A 71 -6.63 3.96 -4.09
C ILE A 71 -5.47 3.87 -5.05
N GLU A 72 -5.40 2.78 -5.82
CA GLU A 72 -4.45 2.66 -6.92
C GLU A 72 -5.17 2.26 -8.22
N PRO A 73 -4.65 2.66 -9.39
CA PRO A 73 -5.05 2.01 -10.63
C PRO A 73 -4.73 0.51 -10.54
N GLN A 74 -5.69 -0.36 -10.84
CA GLN A 74 -5.45 -1.78 -10.97
C GLN A 74 -4.41 -1.97 -12.07
N ARG A 75 -3.22 -2.40 -11.68
CA ARG A 75 -2.23 -2.86 -12.65
C ARG A 75 -2.79 -4.15 -13.26
N PRO A 76 -2.61 -4.39 -14.57
CA PRO A 76 -2.97 -5.67 -15.15
C PRO A 76 -2.40 -6.78 -14.27
N ALA A 77 -3.23 -7.76 -13.88
CA ALA A 77 -2.71 -8.96 -13.25
C ALA A 77 -1.60 -9.47 -14.18
N VAL A 78 -0.38 -9.54 -13.68
CA VAL A 78 0.68 -10.26 -14.38
C VAL A 78 0.24 -11.71 -14.30
N THR A 79 -0.55 -12.15 -15.27
CA THR A 79 -0.90 -13.56 -15.45
C THR A 79 0.40 -14.28 -15.81
N GLY A 80 1.11 -14.74 -14.79
CA GLY A 80 2.13 -15.78 -14.90
C GLY A 80 3.32 -15.52 -15.83
N ALA A 81 3.98 -14.35 -15.78
CA ALA A 81 5.29 -14.20 -16.43
C ALA A 81 6.26 -13.30 -15.63
N ALA A 82 7.26 -13.96 -15.06
CA ALA A 82 8.53 -13.45 -14.56
C ALA A 82 8.50 -12.35 -13.47
N ILE A 83 8.72 -12.77 -12.22
CA ILE A 83 9.60 -11.98 -11.35
C ILE A 83 10.94 -11.91 -12.12
N PRO A 84 11.44 -10.72 -12.51
CA PRO A 84 12.74 -10.64 -13.16
C PRO A 84 13.80 -11.28 -12.28
N ASP A 85 14.74 -12.05 -12.84
CA ASP A 85 15.75 -12.78 -12.05
C ASP A 85 16.61 -11.85 -11.18
N TRP A 86 16.66 -10.54 -11.47
CA TRP A 86 17.32 -9.53 -10.62
C TRP A 86 16.62 -9.28 -9.28
N ILE A 87 15.34 -9.66 -9.14
CA ILE A 87 14.61 -9.66 -7.85
C ILE A 87 14.83 -11.00 -7.11
N ARG A 88 15.26 -12.06 -7.80
CA ARG A 88 15.58 -13.38 -7.24
C ARG A 88 17.06 -13.57 -6.91
N ALA A 89 17.90 -12.54 -7.00
CA ALA A 89 19.29 -12.68 -6.60
C ALA A 89 19.34 -12.95 -5.08
N PRO A 90 19.82 -14.12 -4.62
CA PRO A 90 20.06 -14.31 -3.20
C PRO A 90 21.11 -13.29 -2.73
N VAL A 91 20.82 -12.66 -1.59
CA VAL A 91 21.81 -11.91 -0.83
C VAL A 91 22.96 -12.87 -0.52
N GLY A 92 24.11 -12.62 -1.15
CA GLY A 92 25.38 -13.29 -0.86
C GLY A 92 25.70 -14.50 -1.73
N ALA A 93 26.28 -14.26 -2.90
CA ALA A 93 27.29 -15.17 -3.45
C ALA A 93 28.67 -14.67 -2.96
N PRO A 94 29.49 -15.49 -2.28
CA PRO A 94 30.71 -15.02 -1.61
C PRO A 94 31.90 -14.73 -2.52
N ASP A 95 31.74 -14.67 -3.85
CA ASP A 95 32.86 -14.53 -4.80
C ASP A 95 32.57 -13.51 -5.93
N ASP A 96 32.22 -12.26 -5.59
CA ASP A 96 32.12 -11.19 -6.58
C ASP A 96 33.42 -10.36 -6.63
N PRO A 97 34.23 -10.44 -7.72
CA PRO A 97 35.47 -9.67 -7.83
C PRO A 97 35.26 -8.23 -8.31
N ASN A 98 34.03 -7.73 -8.47
CA ASN A 98 33.82 -6.43 -9.13
C ASN A 98 32.98 -5.45 -8.29
N PRO A 99 33.62 -4.61 -7.45
CA PRO A 99 32.93 -3.64 -6.62
C PRO A 99 32.62 -2.37 -7.43
N VAL A 100 31.35 -1.95 -7.39
CA VAL A 100 30.90 -0.56 -7.65
C VAL A 100 31.17 -0.02 -9.06
N ARG A 101 30.10 0.26 -9.83
CA ARG A 101 30.13 1.36 -10.82
C ARG A 101 28.74 1.82 -11.28
N GLY A 102 28.50 3.12 -11.15
CA GLY A 102 27.46 3.88 -11.86
C GLY A 102 26.19 4.09 -11.05
N VAL A 103 26.05 5.09 -10.18
CA VAL A 103 25.93 6.54 -10.49
C VAL A 103 24.80 6.84 -11.50
N VAL A 104 23.67 7.27 -10.95
CA VAL A 104 22.75 8.34 -11.41
C VAL A 104 22.75 8.67 -12.91
N ARG A 105 21.66 8.32 -13.60
CA ARG A 105 20.73 9.25 -14.28
C ARG A 105 19.45 8.53 -14.70
#